data_AF-A0A2S1LQF2-F1
#
_entry.id   AF-A0A2S1LQF2-F1
#
_cell.length_a   1.000
_cell.length_b   1.000
_cell.length_c   1.000
_cell.angle_alpha   90.00
_cell.angle_beta   90.00
_cell.angle_gamma   90.00
#
_symmetry.space_group_name_H-M   'P 1'
#
loop_
_entity.id
_entity.type
_entity.pdbx_description
1 polymer ?
#
loop_
_entity_poly.entity_id
_entity_poly.type
_entity_poly.pdbx_seq_one_letter_code
_entity_poly.pdbx_strand_id
1 'polypeptide(L)'
;MKIYLLAFMIVLFTGCDKKTTPEIKANAPQGSVSQRDCHCYDGIGATAKDSPIAAYHFSDGSGITVCGFNEDKVLSEFNVFDCKTGTSITEYGATQSCTTAFKNDTLTIYEQADFPVDDTWKWGSVVFAKETITSHKGVPTSSGKRPVPITATISQEAQKQFLDQLEQQQLQNMETDEILGRLEILALYGNLRAENILLDFGSHTDDVLDGAYAEQYQEALARIKWMKH
;
A
#
# COMPACT_ATOMS: atom_id res chain seq x y z
N MET A 1 -36.63 -27.02 55.14
CA MET A 1 -37.29 -26.35 54.00
C MET A 1 -36.35 -25.23 53.54
N LYS A 2 -35.61 -25.41 52.45
CA LYS A 2 -34.60 -24.44 51.97
C LYS A 2 -35.27 -23.53 50.93
N ILE A 3 -35.33 -22.24 51.23
CA ILE A 3 -35.88 -21.19 50.36
C ILE A 3 -34.77 -20.74 49.41
N TYR A 4 -34.95 -20.97 48.11
CA TYR A 4 -34.06 -20.44 47.08
C TYR A 4 -34.51 -19.02 46.73
N LEU A 5 -33.66 -18.04 47.03
CA LEU A 5 -33.86 -16.64 46.65
C LEU A 5 -33.37 -16.48 45.21
N LEU A 6 -34.30 -16.35 44.27
CA LEU A 6 -34.04 -16.10 42.86
C LEU A 6 -33.73 -14.60 42.68
N ALA A 7 -32.45 -14.26 42.48
CA ALA A 7 -32.05 -12.89 42.18
C ALA A 7 -32.25 -12.61 40.68
N PHE A 8 -33.22 -11.77 40.36
CA PHE A 8 -33.50 -11.30 39.00
C PHE A 8 -32.47 -10.20 38.64
N MET A 9 -31.49 -10.55 37.81
CA MET A 9 -30.50 -9.59 37.30
C MET A 9 -31.10 -8.90 36.06
N ILE A 10 -31.55 -7.65 36.23
CA ILE A 10 -32.04 -6.80 35.13
C ILE A 10 -30.81 -6.21 34.43
N VAL A 11 -30.51 -6.70 33.22
CA VAL A 11 -29.50 -6.12 32.34
C VAL A 11 -30.12 -4.93 31.60
N LEU A 12 -29.77 -3.72 32.03
CA LEU A 12 -30.10 -2.49 31.32
C LEU A 12 -29.16 -2.35 30.11
N PHE A 13 -29.70 -2.60 28.91
CA PHE A 13 -29.03 -2.25 27.66
C PHE A 13 -29.04 -0.73 27.49
N THR A 14 -27.95 -0.07 27.87
CA THR A 14 -27.68 1.30 27.45
C THR A 14 -27.38 1.29 25.96
N GLY A 15 -28.26 1.88 25.17
CA GLY A 15 -28.11 2.01 23.73
C GLY A 15 -26.81 2.74 23.37
N CYS A 16 -26.01 2.11 22.50
CA CYS A 16 -24.91 2.79 21.83
C CYS A 16 -25.50 3.79 20.83
N ASP A 17 -25.45 5.07 21.16
CA ASP A 17 -25.58 6.14 20.17
C ASP A 17 -24.50 5.96 19.11
N LYS A 18 -24.93 5.57 17.91
CA LYS A 18 -24.06 5.56 16.72
C LYS A 18 -23.68 7.02 16.43
N LYS A 19 -22.50 7.42 16.91
CA LYS A 19 -21.82 8.62 16.40
C LYS A 19 -21.69 8.48 14.89
N THR A 20 -22.46 9.26 14.16
CA THR A 20 -22.34 9.42 12.72
C THR A 20 -21.00 10.10 12.47
N THR A 21 -20.02 9.33 11.98
CA THR A 21 -18.76 9.86 11.49
C THR A 21 -19.08 10.85 10.37
N PRO A 22 -18.61 12.11 10.43
CA PRO A 22 -18.81 13.05 9.35
C PRO A 22 -18.14 12.52 8.08
N GLU A 23 -18.97 12.22 7.09
CA GLU A 23 -18.55 11.87 5.74
C GLU A 23 -17.73 13.04 5.19
N ILE A 24 -16.41 12.85 5.06
CA ILE A 24 -15.52 13.81 4.42
C ILE A 24 -15.88 13.78 2.92
N LYS A 25 -16.79 14.66 2.52
CA LYS A 25 -17.02 14.96 1.11
C LYS A 25 -15.77 15.63 0.58
N ALA A 26 -15.02 14.91 -0.25
CA ALA A 26 -13.96 15.50 -1.04
C ALA A 26 -14.58 16.60 -1.90
N ASN A 27 -14.30 17.85 -1.55
CA ASN A 27 -14.76 18.99 -2.34
C ASN A 27 -14.00 18.97 -3.67
N ALA A 28 -14.70 18.65 -4.75
CA ALA A 28 -14.21 18.84 -6.11
C ALA A 28 -13.95 20.35 -6.33
N PRO A 29 -12.75 20.76 -6.77
CA PRO A 29 -12.47 22.17 -7.04
C PRO A 29 -13.21 22.60 -8.31
N GLN A 30 -14.04 23.64 -8.20
CA GLN A 30 -14.67 24.32 -9.33
C GLN A 30 -13.81 25.51 -9.79
N GLY A 31 -13.36 25.49 -11.04
CA GLY A 31 -12.72 26.61 -11.72
C GLY A 31 -12.57 26.31 -13.21
N SER A 32 -13.43 26.90 -14.05
CA SER A 32 -13.52 26.62 -15.49
C SER A 32 -12.60 27.52 -16.33
N VAL A 33 -11.43 26.99 -16.70
CA VAL A 33 -10.73 27.34 -17.95
C VAL A 33 -11.12 26.26 -18.97
N SER A 34 -11.33 26.61 -20.24
CA SER A 34 -11.90 25.71 -21.27
C SER A 34 -11.36 24.28 -21.15
N GLN A 35 -12.21 23.43 -20.59
CA GLN A 35 -12.00 22.06 -20.17
C GLN A 35 -11.66 21.23 -21.40
N ARG A 36 -10.39 21.21 -21.79
CA ARG A 36 -9.91 20.31 -22.84
C ARG A 36 -9.94 18.91 -22.26
N ASP A 37 -11.00 18.17 -22.58
CA ASP A 37 -11.00 16.74 -22.91
C ASP A 37 -9.80 15.92 -22.40
N CYS A 38 -9.71 15.84 -21.08
CA CYS A 38 -8.84 14.91 -20.38
C CYS A 38 -9.44 13.51 -20.53
N HIS A 39 -8.79 12.64 -21.30
CA HIS A 39 -9.22 11.26 -21.55
C HIS A 39 -8.15 10.25 -21.13
N CYS A 40 -8.49 8.97 -21.18
CA CYS A 40 -7.49 7.91 -21.13
C CYS A 40 -6.82 7.72 -22.50
N TYR A 41 -5.63 7.14 -22.47
CA TYR A 41 -4.87 6.75 -23.65
C TYR A 41 -4.45 5.28 -23.48
N ASP A 42 -3.94 4.69 -24.55
CA ASP A 42 -3.48 3.30 -24.51
C ASP A 42 -2.24 3.18 -23.61
N GLY A 43 -2.31 2.32 -22.61
CA GLY A 43 -1.27 2.07 -21.62
C GLY A 43 -1.53 0.78 -20.84
N ILE A 44 -0.83 0.58 -19.73
CA ILE A 44 -1.06 -0.55 -18.84
C ILE A 44 -2.43 -0.42 -18.16
N GLY A 45 -3.27 -1.46 -18.27
CA GLY A 45 -4.62 -1.49 -17.71
C GLY A 45 -5.59 -0.42 -18.22
N ALA A 46 -5.24 0.34 -19.27
CA ALA A 46 -6.06 1.42 -19.81
C ALA A 46 -6.02 1.48 -21.34
N THR A 47 -7.14 1.87 -21.94
CA THR A 47 -7.30 2.10 -23.38
C THR A 47 -7.89 3.48 -23.63
N ALA A 48 -7.75 3.98 -24.86
CA ALA A 48 -8.34 5.27 -25.27
C ALA A 48 -9.88 5.33 -25.21
N LYS A 49 -10.56 4.21 -24.97
CA LYS A 49 -12.03 4.13 -24.80
C LYS A 49 -12.46 4.22 -23.34
N ASP A 50 -11.53 4.05 -22.41
CA ASP A 50 -11.84 4.06 -20.99
C ASP A 50 -12.05 5.49 -20.50
N SER A 51 -12.90 5.61 -19.47
CA SER A 51 -13.08 6.87 -18.77
C SER A 51 -12.01 7.02 -17.68
N PRO A 52 -11.42 8.20 -17.49
CA PRO A 52 -10.48 8.42 -16.39
C PRO A 52 -11.10 8.09 -15.04
N ILE A 53 -10.33 7.41 -14.18
CA ILE A 53 -10.67 7.22 -12.76
C ILE A 53 -10.72 8.59 -12.09
N ALA A 54 -9.74 9.43 -12.42
CA ALA A 54 -9.66 10.81 -11.97
C ALA A 54 -8.99 11.69 -13.03
N ALA A 55 -9.41 12.96 -13.07
CA ALA A 55 -8.75 14.00 -13.84
C ALA A 55 -8.43 15.18 -12.92
N TYR A 56 -7.20 15.66 -12.97
CA TYR A 56 -6.71 16.76 -12.15
C TYR A 56 -6.19 17.88 -13.04
N HIS A 57 -6.39 19.12 -12.59
CA HIS A 57 -5.88 20.31 -13.27
C HIS A 57 -5.00 21.10 -12.31
N PHE A 58 -3.83 21.51 -12.79
CA PHE A 58 -2.91 22.36 -12.06
C PHE A 58 -3.29 23.84 -12.26
N SER A 59 -2.84 24.71 -11.36
CA SER A 59 -3.07 26.16 -11.45
C SER A 59 -2.53 26.82 -12.71
N ASP A 60 -1.54 26.22 -13.37
CA ASP A 60 -1.00 26.70 -14.65
C ASP A 60 -1.84 26.29 -15.88
N GLY A 61 -2.96 25.60 -15.65
CA GLY A 61 -3.91 25.16 -16.68
C GLY A 61 -3.54 23.84 -17.37
N SER A 62 -2.40 23.24 -17.06
CA SER A 62 -2.14 21.85 -17.48
C SER A 62 -3.02 20.87 -16.70
N GLY A 63 -3.20 19.67 -17.24
CA GLY A 63 -4.02 18.63 -16.63
C GLY A 63 -3.42 17.25 -16.82
N ILE A 64 -3.80 16.34 -15.92
CA ILE A 64 -3.43 14.94 -15.96
C ILE A 64 -4.66 14.05 -15.72
N THR A 65 -4.63 12.84 -16.25
CA THR A 65 -5.62 11.78 -15.98
C THR A 65 -4.96 10.58 -15.32
N VAL A 66 -5.69 9.92 -14.42
CA VAL A 66 -5.33 8.61 -13.87
C VAL A 66 -6.28 7.58 -14.47
N CYS A 67 -5.72 6.57 -15.12
CA CYS A 67 -6.47 5.57 -15.89
C CYS A 67 -5.90 4.18 -15.64
N GLY A 68 -6.75 3.19 -15.37
CA GLY A 68 -6.32 1.83 -15.06
C GLY A 68 -7.37 1.06 -14.25
N PHE A 69 -6.92 0.08 -13.47
CA PHE A 69 -7.76 -0.64 -12.54
C PHE A 69 -7.94 0.11 -11.21
N ASN A 70 -9.15 0.06 -10.65
CA ASN A 70 -9.49 0.67 -9.36
C ASN A 70 -10.50 -0.19 -8.61
N GLU A 71 -10.11 -0.67 -7.44
CA GLU A 71 -10.97 -1.42 -6.52
C GLU A 71 -10.90 -0.76 -5.15
N ASP A 72 -12.05 -0.29 -4.63
CA ASP A 72 -12.15 0.35 -3.31
C ASP A 72 -11.13 1.47 -3.04
N LYS A 73 -10.81 2.26 -4.07
CA LYS A 73 -9.82 3.36 -4.07
C LYS A 73 -8.36 2.91 -4.05
N VAL A 74 -8.11 1.63 -4.19
CA VAL A 74 -6.78 1.07 -4.46
C VAL A 74 -6.64 0.89 -5.96
N LEU A 75 -5.57 1.47 -6.50
CA LEU A 75 -5.19 1.41 -7.90
C LEU A 75 -4.15 0.33 -8.10
N SER A 76 -4.28 -0.42 -9.18
CA SER A 76 -3.25 -1.30 -9.74
C SER A 76 -3.33 -1.20 -11.26
N GLU A 77 -2.28 -1.65 -11.97
CA GLU A 77 -2.27 -1.67 -13.44
C GLU A 77 -2.80 -0.35 -14.05
N PHE A 78 -2.09 0.76 -13.81
CA PHE A 78 -2.56 2.09 -14.21
C PHE A 78 -1.44 3.00 -14.72
N ASN A 79 -1.84 4.00 -15.51
CA ASN A 79 -1.00 5.10 -15.96
C ASN A 79 -1.52 6.45 -15.47
N VAL A 80 -0.61 7.42 -15.40
CA VAL A 80 -0.95 8.84 -15.34
C VAL A 80 -0.57 9.50 -16.66
N PHE A 81 -1.53 10.09 -17.37
CA PHE A 81 -1.30 10.72 -18.67
C PHE A 81 -1.33 12.25 -18.58
N ASP A 82 -0.53 12.93 -19.39
CA ASP A 82 -0.69 14.35 -19.67
C ASP A 82 -1.87 14.56 -20.62
N CYS A 83 -2.90 15.31 -20.19
CA CYS A 83 -4.11 15.53 -20.99
C CYS A 83 -3.84 16.23 -22.33
N LYS A 84 -2.75 17.00 -22.44
CA LYS A 84 -2.43 17.74 -23.68
C LYS A 84 -1.81 16.85 -24.74
N THR A 85 -0.92 15.95 -24.33
CA THR A 85 -0.07 15.16 -25.24
C THR A 85 -0.50 13.71 -25.32
N GLY A 86 -1.26 13.21 -24.35
CA GLY A 86 -1.56 11.79 -24.17
C GLY A 86 -0.37 10.93 -23.77
N THR A 87 0.76 11.55 -23.45
CA THR A 87 1.97 10.81 -23.06
C THR A 87 1.83 10.32 -21.61
N SER A 88 2.22 9.06 -21.38
CA SER A 88 2.31 8.50 -20.03
C SER A 88 3.45 9.17 -19.25
N ILE A 89 3.11 9.76 -18.11
CA ILE A 89 4.05 10.39 -17.17
C ILE A 89 4.66 9.35 -16.24
N THR A 90 3.85 8.38 -15.81
CA THR A 90 4.27 7.26 -14.96
C THR A 90 3.34 6.06 -15.15
N GLU A 91 3.85 4.89 -14.79
CA GLU A 91 3.22 3.59 -15.00
C GLU A 91 3.38 2.71 -13.76
N TYR A 92 2.30 2.03 -13.39
CA TYR A 92 2.26 1.08 -12.28
C TYR A 92 1.67 -0.25 -12.74
N GLY A 93 2.37 -1.34 -12.43
CA GLY A 93 2.00 -2.72 -12.81
C GLY A 93 0.88 -3.33 -11.97
N ALA A 94 0.45 -4.52 -12.36
CA ALA A 94 -0.63 -5.26 -11.69
C ALA A 94 -0.30 -5.68 -10.24
N THR A 95 0.99 -5.91 -9.93
CA THR A 95 1.43 -6.28 -8.57
C THR A 95 1.53 -5.10 -7.62
N GLN A 96 1.34 -3.87 -8.11
CA GLN A 96 1.48 -2.66 -7.32
C GLN A 96 0.11 -2.21 -6.82
N SER A 97 0.00 -2.01 -5.51
CA SER A 97 -1.16 -1.41 -4.87
C SER A 97 -0.87 0.04 -4.56
N CYS A 98 -1.71 0.96 -5.04
CA CYS A 98 -1.49 2.38 -4.90
C CYS A 98 -2.73 3.14 -4.44
N THR A 99 -2.54 4.25 -3.74
CA THR A 99 -3.58 5.27 -3.54
C THR A 99 -3.08 6.60 -4.06
N THR A 100 -4.00 7.52 -4.40
CA THR A 100 -3.62 8.87 -4.84
C THR A 100 -4.28 9.96 -4.02
N ALA A 101 -3.60 11.10 -3.93
CA ALA A 101 -4.14 12.33 -3.36
C ALA A 101 -3.66 13.54 -4.17
N PHE A 102 -4.59 14.42 -4.57
CA PHE A 102 -4.25 15.67 -5.22
C PHE A 102 -4.45 16.85 -4.26
N LYS A 103 -3.39 17.64 -4.02
CA LYS A 103 -3.44 18.80 -3.13
C LYS A 103 -2.37 19.82 -3.54
N ASN A 104 -2.72 21.10 -3.53
CA ASN A 104 -1.79 22.22 -3.80
C ASN A 104 -0.95 22.00 -5.08
N ASP A 105 -1.61 21.75 -6.22
CA ASP A 105 -0.95 21.50 -7.51
C ASP A 105 0.03 20.33 -7.52
N THR A 106 -0.22 19.32 -6.68
CA THR A 106 0.60 18.12 -6.60
C THR A 106 -0.30 16.90 -6.54
N LEU A 107 -0.16 15.99 -7.50
CA LEU A 107 -0.64 14.62 -7.36
C LEU A 107 0.43 13.84 -6.60
N THR A 108 0.05 13.21 -5.49
CA THR A 108 0.90 12.25 -4.80
C THR A 108 0.32 10.85 -5.00
N ILE A 109 1.17 9.92 -5.42
CA ILE A 109 0.87 8.50 -5.53
C ILE A 109 1.61 7.81 -4.40
N TYR A 110 0.89 7.07 -3.56
CA TYR A 110 1.44 6.28 -2.47
C TYR A 110 1.34 4.81 -2.84
N GLU A 111 2.48 4.14 -2.99
CA GLU A 111 2.53 2.71 -3.20
C GLU A 111 2.62 2.02 -1.83
N GLN A 112 1.78 1.00 -1.66
CA GLN A 112 1.55 0.32 -0.40
C GLN A 112 1.70 -1.19 -0.56
N ALA A 113 2.12 -1.84 0.52
CA ALA A 113 2.16 -3.30 0.63
C ALA A 113 1.63 -3.69 2.00
N ASP A 114 1.05 -4.87 2.10
CA ASP A 114 0.58 -5.39 3.39
C ASP A 114 1.77 -5.98 4.15
N PHE A 115 1.91 -5.59 5.41
CA PHE A 115 2.94 -6.11 6.31
C PHE A 115 2.38 -6.36 7.72
N PRO A 116 2.96 -7.30 8.48
CA PRO A 116 2.64 -7.47 9.89
C PRO A 116 3.44 -6.48 10.75
N VAL A 117 2.86 -5.31 11.07
CA VAL A 117 3.60 -4.16 11.62
C VAL A 117 3.56 -4.00 13.14
N ASP A 118 2.95 -4.90 13.88
CA ASP A 118 2.86 -4.83 15.34
C ASP A 118 3.15 -6.18 16.03
N ASP A 119 3.21 -6.17 17.37
CA ASP A 119 3.46 -7.36 18.19
C ASP A 119 2.42 -8.49 18.00
N THR A 120 1.25 -8.20 17.42
CA THR A 120 0.24 -9.21 17.11
C THR A 120 0.46 -9.88 15.76
N TRP A 121 1.41 -9.38 14.96
CA TRP A 121 1.72 -9.83 13.61
C TRP A 121 0.52 -9.82 12.66
N LYS A 122 -0.46 -8.93 12.92
CA LYS A 122 -1.60 -8.74 12.03
C LYS A 122 -1.18 -7.95 10.81
N TRP A 123 -1.55 -8.46 9.64
CA TRP A 123 -1.32 -7.79 8.37
C TRP A 123 -2.12 -6.49 8.28
N GLY A 124 -1.47 -5.44 7.80
CA GLY A 124 -2.07 -4.16 7.50
C GLY A 124 -1.29 -3.44 6.40
N SER A 125 -1.98 -2.54 5.71
CA SER A 125 -1.40 -1.81 4.59
C SER A 125 -0.43 -0.72 5.05
N VAL A 126 0.76 -0.71 4.47
CA VAL A 126 1.84 0.21 4.79
C VAL A 126 2.33 0.89 3.53
N VAL A 127 2.39 2.22 3.56
CA VAL A 127 3.03 3.00 2.50
C VAL A 127 4.54 2.85 2.61
N PHE A 128 5.18 2.33 1.58
CA PHE A 128 6.64 2.19 1.52
C PHE A 128 7.28 3.04 0.42
N ALA A 129 6.48 3.56 -0.52
CA ALA A 129 6.98 4.41 -1.58
C ALA A 129 6.00 5.54 -1.89
N LYS A 130 6.55 6.66 -2.37
CA LYS A 130 5.78 7.80 -2.87
C LYS A 130 6.36 8.32 -4.17
N GLU A 131 5.49 8.79 -5.03
CA GLU A 131 5.81 9.55 -6.23
C GLU A 131 4.96 10.82 -6.25
N THR A 132 5.54 11.93 -6.72
CA THR A 132 4.80 13.18 -6.88
C THR A 132 4.84 13.63 -8.32
N ILE A 133 3.70 14.09 -8.83
CA ILE A 133 3.58 14.73 -10.13
C ILE A 133 3.17 16.18 -9.89
N THR A 134 4.01 17.09 -10.37
CA THR A 134 3.79 18.55 -10.33
C THR A 134 3.81 19.09 -11.75
N SER A 135 3.36 20.32 -11.95
CA SER A 135 3.46 20.98 -13.26
C SER A 135 4.19 22.32 -13.16
N HIS A 136 5.03 22.58 -14.15
CA HIS A 136 5.73 23.85 -14.28
C HIS A 136 5.74 24.29 -15.74
N LYS A 137 5.20 25.48 -16.01
CA LYS A 137 5.04 26.05 -17.37
C LYS A 137 4.22 25.15 -18.30
N GLY A 138 3.20 24.49 -17.75
CA GLY A 138 2.25 23.67 -18.48
C GLY A 138 2.78 22.29 -18.86
N VAL A 139 3.84 21.81 -18.20
CA VAL A 139 4.43 20.49 -18.42
C VAL A 139 4.41 19.71 -17.11
N PRO A 140 3.48 18.73 -16.96
CA PRO A 140 3.49 17.81 -15.84
C PRO A 140 4.77 16.97 -15.83
N THR A 141 5.36 16.77 -14.66
CA THR A 141 6.60 16.00 -14.48
C THR A 141 6.54 15.19 -13.20
N SER A 142 7.00 13.94 -13.28
CA SER A 142 7.18 13.04 -12.13
C SER A 142 8.49 13.31 -11.39
N SER A 143 8.47 13.21 -10.06
CA SER A 143 9.66 13.19 -9.21
C SER A 143 10.43 11.86 -9.24
N GLY A 144 9.86 10.84 -9.89
CA GLY A 144 10.20 9.43 -9.69
C GLY A 144 9.77 8.91 -8.32
N LYS A 145 9.70 7.58 -8.19
CA LYS A 145 9.43 6.88 -6.94
C LYS A 145 10.55 7.13 -5.93
N ARG A 146 10.17 7.37 -4.68
CA ARG A 146 11.07 7.56 -3.54
C ARG A 146 10.62 6.72 -2.35
N PRO A 147 11.56 6.12 -1.60
CA PRO A 147 11.21 5.35 -0.42
C PRO A 147 10.57 6.24 0.65
N VAL A 148 9.62 5.66 1.38
CA VAL A 148 9.01 6.23 2.58
C VAL A 148 9.43 5.35 3.75
N PRO A 149 10.10 5.91 4.79
CA PRO A 149 10.48 5.13 5.95
C PRO A 149 9.29 4.39 6.55
N ILE A 150 9.43 3.07 6.67
CA ILE A 150 8.41 2.23 7.26
C ILE A 150 8.49 2.33 8.78
N THR A 151 7.34 2.48 9.42
CA THR A 151 7.20 2.45 10.87
C THR A 151 6.51 1.16 11.28
N ALA A 152 7.18 0.37 12.13
CA ALA A 152 6.59 -0.81 12.76
C ALA A 152 6.67 -0.66 14.29
N THR A 153 5.66 -1.17 14.99
CA THR A 153 5.58 -1.21 16.46
C THR A 153 5.79 -2.64 16.98
N ILE A 154 6.82 -3.31 16.46
CA ILE A 154 7.19 -4.67 16.86
C ILE A 154 8.30 -4.56 17.92
N SER A 155 7.99 -4.96 19.15
CA SER A 155 8.90 -4.98 20.29
C SER A 155 10.12 -5.87 20.04
N GLN A 156 11.26 -5.51 20.61
CA GLN A 156 12.49 -6.32 20.50
C GLN A 156 12.29 -7.76 20.96
N GLU A 157 11.42 -7.97 21.97
CA GLU A 157 11.09 -9.32 22.46
C GLU A 157 10.34 -10.12 21.41
N ALA A 158 9.31 -9.56 20.78
CA ALA A 158 8.58 -10.23 19.70
C ALA A 158 9.48 -10.55 18.50
N GLN A 159 10.35 -9.61 18.12
CA GLN A 159 11.35 -9.84 17.06
C GLN A 159 12.27 -11.00 17.42
N LYS A 160 12.84 -10.99 18.64
CA LYS A 160 13.74 -12.03 19.10
C LYS A 160 13.05 -13.39 19.15
N GLN A 161 11.85 -13.46 19.71
CA GLN A 161 11.09 -14.70 19.81
C GLN A 161 10.85 -15.32 18.42
N PHE A 162 10.40 -14.52 17.45
CA PHE A 162 10.18 -15.00 16.08
C PHE A 162 11.48 -15.54 15.44
N LEU A 163 12.56 -14.76 15.50
CA LEU A 163 13.84 -15.15 14.87
C LEU A 163 14.45 -16.39 15.55
N ASP A 164 14.34 -16.51 16.87
CA ASP A 164 14.79 -17.69 17.60
C ASP A 164 13.98 -18.94 17.22
N GLN A 165 12.65 -18.81 17.07
CA GLN A 165 11.79 -19.91 16.64
C GLN A 165 12.11 -20.39 15.22
N LEU A 166 12.38 -19.44 14.31
CA LEU A 166 12.77 -19.73 12.92
C LEU A 166 14.09 -20.51 12.84
N GLU A 167 15.13 -20.06 13.53
CA GLU A 167 16.44 -20.74 13.54
C GLU A 167 16.40 -22.11 14.22
N GLN A 168 15.55 -22.28 15.24
CA GLN A 168 15.35 -23.56 15.92
C GLN A 168 14.43 -24.52 15.14
N GLN A 169 13.98 -24.14 13.94
CA GLN A 169 13.04 -24.90 13.11
C GLN A 169 11.72 -25.22 13.86
N GLN A 170 11.31 -24.34 14.77
CA GLN A 170 10.09 -24.49 15.58
C GLN A 170 8.86 -23.86 14.91
N LEU A 171 8.90 -23.63 13.60
CA LEU A 171 7.83 -23.00 12.83
C LEU A 171 6.86 -24.02 12.21
N GLN A 172 6.63 -25.16 12.87
CA GLN A 172 5.82 -26.25 12.31
C GLN A 172 4.36 -25.89 11.97
N ASN A 173 3.93 -24.64 12.25
CA ASN A 173 2.58 -24.14 11.97
C ASN A 173 2.57 -22.75 11.30
N MET A 174 3.71 -22.25 10.80
CA MET A 174 3.75 -20.94 10.14
C MET A 174 3.86 -21.16 8.63
N GLU A 175 2.98 -20.50 7.88
CA GLU A 175 3.00 -20.54 6.43
C GLU A 175 4.19 -19.74 5.88
N THR A 176 4.69 -20.11 4.69
CA THR A 176 5.88 -19.49 4.09
C THR A 176 5.71 -17.99 3.85
N ASP A 177 4.53 -17.56 3.41
CA ASP A 177 4.20 -16.15 3.20
C ASP A 177 4.27 -15.32 4.49
N GLU A 178 3.85 -15.91 5.61
CA GLU A 178 3.96 -15.31 6.93
C GLU A 178 5.41 -15.20 7.38
N ILE A 179 6.24 -16.21 7.14
CA ILE A 179 7.68 -16.16 7.42
C ILE A 179 8.33 -15.04 6.60
N LEU A 180 8.10 -15.02 5.29
CA LEU A 180 8.67 -14.02 4.37
C LEU A 180 8.23 -12.60 4.74
N GLY A 181 6.94 -12.38 4.98
CA GLY A 181 6.41 -11.07 5.35
C GLY A 181 6.98 -10.53 6.66
N ARG A 182 7.13 -11.42 7.68
CA ARG A 182 7.75 -11.06 8.96
C ARG A 182 9.25 -10.77 8.82
N LEU A 183 9.99 -11.59 8.09
CA LEU A 183 11.41 -11.33 7.82
C LEU A 183 11.61 -10.01 7.07
N GLU A 184 10.77 -9.76 6.06
CA GLU A 184 10.84 -8.56 5.25
C GLU A 184 10.58 -7.30 6.07
N ILE A 185 9.49 -7.22 6.83
CA ILE A 185 9.18 -6.02 7.63
C ILE A 185 10.26 -5.75 8.67
N LEU A 186 10.83 -6.80 9.28
CA LEU A 186 11.93 -6.65 10.24
C LEU A 186 13.20 -6.14 9.55
N ALA A 187 13.53 -6.64 8.36
CA ALA A 187 14.67 -6.16 7.58
C ALA A 187 14.49 -4.69 7.16
N LEU A 188 13.30 -4.32 6.67
CA LEU A 188 12.93 -2.95 6.32
C LEU A 188 12.95 -2.01 7.54
N TYR A 189 12.65 -2.53 8.73
CA TYR A 189 12.74 -1.83 10.00
C TYR A 189 14.16 -1.82 10.60
N GLY A 190 15.15 -2.35 9.88
CA GLY A 190 16.58 -2.28 10.25
C GLY A 190 17.10 -3.42 11.12
N ASN A 191 16.36 -4.52 11.27
CA ASN A 191 16.85 -5.71 11.96
C ASN A 191 17.77 -6.52 11.03
N LEU A 192 19.08 -6.36 11.23
CA LEU A 192 20.11 -7.04 10.43
C LEU A 192 20.06 -8.57 10.53
N ARG A 193 19.59 -9.13 11.66
CA ARG A 193 19.45 -10.58 11.81
C ARG A 193 18.35 -11.12 10.89
N ALA A 194 17.20 -10.45 10.86
CA ALA A 194 16.12 -10.82 9.95
C ALA A 194 16.52 -10.69 8.48
N GLU A 195 17.23 -9.62 8.13
CA GLU A 195 17.74 -9.42 6.77
C GLU A 195 18.69 -10.55 6.33
N ASN A 196 19.65 -10.93 7.18
CA ASN A 196 20.58 -12.00 6.86
C ASN A 196 19.84 -13.34 6.67
N ILE A 197 18.90 -13.65 7.56
CA ILE A 197 18.08 -14.86 7.43
C ILE A 197 17.28 -14.82 6.13
N LEU A 198 16.72 -13.68 5.76
CA LEU A 198 15.98 -13.53 4.50
C LEU A 198 16.90 -13.75 3.30
N LEU A 199 18.08 -13.13 3.25
CA LEU A 199 19.05 -13.32 2.16
C LEU A 199 19.50 -14.78 2.01
N ASP A 200 19.62 -15.49 3.13
CA ASP A 200 20.01 -16.90 3.15
C ASP A 200 18.81 -17.85 2.96
N PHE A 201 17.58 -17.35 3.02
CA PHE A 201 16.34 -18.16 3.02
C PHE A 201 16.30 -19.06 1.77
N GLY A 202 16.52 -18.48 0.59
CA GLY A 202 16.51 -19.21 -0.66
C GLY A 202 17.59 -20.28 -0.79
N SER A 203 18.71 -20.17 -0.08
CA SER A 203 19.79 -21.19 -0.17
C SER A 203 19.52 -22.46 0.63
N HIS A 204 18.52 -22.45 1.52
CA HIS A 204 18.18 -23.57 2.40
C HIS A 204 16.85 -24.22 2.04
N THR A 205 16.08 -23.64 1.12
CA THR A 205 14.68 -23.98 0.90
C THR A 205 14.32 -24.12 -0.58
N ASP A 206 15.25 -24.59 -1.43
CA ASP A 206 15.06 -24.71 -2.89
C ASP A 206 13.76 -25.48 -3.27
N ASP A 207 13.30 -26.41 -2.43
CA ASP A 207 12.04 -27.15 -2.64
C ASP A 207 10.77 -26.44 -2.11
N VAL A 208 10.90 -25.40 -1.28
CA VAL A 208 9.78 -24.68 -0.63
C VAL A 208 9.43 -23.37 -1.35
N LEU A 209 10.41 -22.76 -2.02
CA LEU A 209 10.20 -21.56 -2.81
C LEU A 209 9.87 -21.95 -4.26
N ASP A 210 8.68 -22.49 -4.48
CA ASP A 210 8.14 -22.67 -5.82
C ASP A 210 7.00 -21.67 -6.10
N GLY A 211 6.75 -21.43 -7.40
CA GLY A 211 5.68 -20.56 -7.87
C GLY A 211 5.60 -19.21 -7.17
N ALA A 212 4.46 -18.95 -6.53
CA ALA A 212 4.15 -17.67 -5.88
C ALA A 212 5.11 -17.32 -4.72
N TYR A 213 5.64 -18.31 -3.99
CA TYR A 213 6.56 -18.03 -2.88
C TYR A 213 7.94 -17.60 -3.39
N ALA A 214 8.40 -18.16 -4.51
CA ALA A 214 9.63 -17.70 -5.16
C ALA A 214 9.50 -16.24 -5.61
N GLU A 215 8.37 -15.88 -6.20
CA GLU A 215 8.07 -14.51 -6.63
C GLU A 215 8.03 -13.55 -5.44
N GLN A 216 7.28 -13.87 -4.38
CA GLN A 216 7.20 -13.07 -3.16
C GLN A 216 8.58 -12.87 -2.52
N TYR A 217 9.40 -13.92 -2.48
CA TYR A 217 10.77 -13.84 -1.97
C TYR A 217 11.64 -12.88 -2.78
N GLN A 218 11.62 -12.99 -4.12
CA GLN A 218 12.37 -12.08 -4.98
C GLN A 218 11.89 -10.64 -4.87
N GLU A 219 10.58 -10.42 -4.76
CA GLU A 219 9.99 -9.10 -4.51
C GLU A 219 10.46 -8.51 -3.18
N ALA A 220 10.49 -9.31 -2.11
CA ALA A 220 10.97 -8.87 -0.79
C ALA A 220 12.44 -8.42 -0.85
N LEU A 221 13.30 -9.21 -1.48
CA LEU A 221 14.71 -8.84 -1.67
C LEU A 221 14.87 -7.56 -2.50
N ALA A 222 14.12 -7.45 -3.59
CA ALA A 222 14.13 -6.27 -4.45
C ALA A 222 13.68 -5.01 -3.69
N ARG A 223 12.62 -5.13 -2.88
CA ARG A 223 12.08 -4.04 -2.06
C ARG A 223 13.08 -3.59 -0.99
N ILE A 224 13.68 -4.52 -0.25
CA ILE A 224 14.72 -4.19 0.75
C ILE A 224 15.89 -3.47 0.11
N LYS A 225 16.39 -4.00 -1.02
CA LYS A 225 17.51 -3.37 -1.75
C LYS A 225 17.16 -1.96 -2.20
N TRP A 226 15.97 -1.76 -2.79
CA TRP A 226 15.53 -0.46 -3.27
C TRP A 226 15.34 0.55 -2.13
N MET A 227 14.77 0.12 -1.00
CA MET A 227 14.50 0.98 0.16
C MET A 227 15.77 1.54 0.85
N LYS A 228 16.93 0.91 0.63
CA LYS A 228 18.21 1.28 1.26
C LYS A 228 19.10 2.21 0.42
N HIS A 229 18.69 2.53 -0.81
CA HIS A 229 19.45 3.37 -1.75
C HIS A 229 18.72 4.70 -2.05
#